data_AF-A0A1I7M2P7-F1
#
_entry.id   AF-A0A1I7M2P7-F1
#
_cell.length_a   1.000
_cell.length_b   1.000
_cell.length_c   1.000
_cell.angle_alpha   90.00
_cell.angle_beta   90.00
_cell.angle_gamma   90.00
#
_symmetry.space_group_name_H-M   'P 1'
#
loop_
_entity.id
_entity.type
_entity.pdbx_description
1 polymer ?
#
loop_
_entity_poly.entity_id
_entity_poly.type
_entity_poly.pdbx_seq_one_letter_code
_entity_poly.pdbx_strand_id
1 'polypeptide(L)'
;MLYFYRHAYTPEGDVMVIKSPSGIAAVRLTDWKTTPLIQGKENELLFMLRTTREAVYSVSDPGEALDRPKTIYAIHVDTKKVRRLARIQAGGITGANADDTMLLGQVAYGAKPLQPKDPASVEKFGQAEYAALGPDGKPLNFAKAKGVRMLERWAARVPAELFTIDIATGARKVLHQTEEWIGHAQFSPTDPKLIRFCMEGPWHRVDRIKLIKADGTGLRSVHTRTMNMEIWGHEFFSHDGKWLWYDLQTPRGQVFWVAGLELATGKRVWKRLERDDWGVHFNIAPDNKTFASDGGDLDMVAHAPDGKWISLLRASPIVDADPASDDGNLVTIEKFASTRLVDMSAHDYRLEPNLRFTPDGKWLVFASNMHGANHVYAVEAGTNS
;
A
#
# COMPACT_ATOMS: atom_id res chain seq x y z
N MET A 1 -5.08 3.88 10.40
CA MET A 1 -5.01 2.56 9.71
C MET A 1 -3.61 2.36 9.15
N LEU A 2 -3.19 1.11 8.98
CA LEU A 2 -1.98 0.81 8.20
C LEU A 2 -2.25 1.02 6.71
N TYR A 3 -1.18 1.21 5.94
CA TYR A 3 -1.26 1.33 4.49
C TYR A 3 -1.85 0.05 3.87
N PHE A 4 -2.63 0.17 2.79
CA PHE A 4 -3.62 -0.83 2.34
C PHE A 4 -3.09 -2.27 2.16
N TYR A 5 -1.81 -2.44 1.80
CA TYR A 5 -1.19 -3.76 1.61
C TYR A 5 -0.55 -4.36 2.88
N ARG A 6 -0.34 -3.60 3.96
CA ARG A 6 0.42 -4.08 5.13
C ARG A 6 -0.43 -5.01 5.99
N HIS A 7 0.05 -6.20 6.30
CA HIS A 7 -0.69 -7.14 7.12
C HIS A 7 -1.07 -6.54 8.49
N ALA A 8 -2.32 -6.66 8.94
CA ALA A 8 -2.77 -6.08 10.21
C ALA A 8 -3.68 -7.00 11.04
N TYR A 9 -3.86 -8.25 10.64
CA TYR A 9 -4.73 -9.20 11.31
C TYR A 9 -3.91 -10.30 11.98
N THR A 10 -4.38 -10.80 13.11
CA THR A 10 -3.85 -12.05 13.70
C THR A 10 -3.95 -13.20 12.69
N PRO A 11 -3.11 -14.25 12.82
CA PRO A 11 -3.20 -15.45 11.98
C PRO A 11 -4.60 -16.06 11.92
N GLU A 12 -5.31 -16.03 13.04
CA GLU A 12 -6.68 -16.53 13.19
C GLU A 12 -7.74 -15.55 12.64
N GLY A 13 -7.35 -14.32 12.32
CA GLY A 13 -8.21 -13.30 11.75
C GLY A 13 -9.25 -12.71 12.69
N ASP A 14 -9.10 -12.87 14.00
CA ASP A 14 -10.03 -12.41 15.04
C ASP A 14 -9.69 -11.01 15.59
N VAL A 15 -8.46 -10.52 15.41
CA VAL A 15 -7.99 -9.23 15.91
C VAL A 15 -7.29 -8.45 14.81
N MET A 16 -7.63 -7.18 14.68
CA MET A 16 -6.93 -6.19 13.86
C MET A 16 -6.09 -5.27 14.74
N VAL A 17 -4.93 -4.84 14.27
CA VAL A 17 -4.12 -3.79 14.92
C VAL A 17 -4.24 -2.45 14.23
N ILE A 18 -4.36 -1.39 15.02
CA ILE A 18 -4.46 -0.01 14.54
C ILE A 18 -3.54 0.93 15.32
N LYS A 19 -3.14 2.02 14.65
CA LYS A 19 -2.54 3.19 15.29
C LYS A 19 -3.65 4.15 15.72
N SER A 20 -3.59 4.61 16.97
CA SER A 20 -4.43 5.65 17.55
C SER A 20 -3.57 6.84 18.02
N PRO A 21 -4.18 7.98 18.38
CA PRO A 21 -3.45 9.11 18.98
C PRO A 21 -2.73 8.75 20.29
N SER A 22 -3.25 7.77 21.05
CA SER A 22 -2.67 7.33 22.32
C SER A 22 -1.59 6.25 22.18
N GLY A 23 -1.45 5.64 21.00
CA GLY A 23 -0.48 4.58 20.75
C GLY A 23 -1.00 3.52 19.79
N ILE A 24 -0.74 2.25 20.10
CA ILE A 24 -1.16 1.09 19.29
C ILE A 24 -2.27 0.36 20.04
N ALA A 25 -3.32 -0.03 19.32
CA ALA A 25 -4.46 -0.75 19.87
C ALA A 25 -4.79 -2.00 19.05
N ALA A 26 -5.33 -3.00 19.73
CA ALA A 26 -5.98 -4.16 19.14
C ALA A 26 -7.49 -3.91 19.06
N VAL A 27 -8.12 -4.36 17.99
CA VAL A 27 -9.56 -4.30 17.74
C VAL A 27 -10.02 -5.73 17.48
N ARG A 28 -10.83 -6.28 18.39
CA ARG A 28 -11.44 -7.60 18.17
C ARG A 28 -12.56 -7.47 17.14
N LEU A 29 -12.56 -8.32 16.12
CA LEU A 29 -13.47 -8.18 14.98
C LEU A 29 -14.90 -8.66 15.25
N THR A 30 -15.11 -9.51 16.26
CA THR A 30 -16.44 -10.04 16.56
C THR A 30 -17.38 -9.02 17.19
N ASP A 31 -16.85 -8.02 17.89
CA ASP A 31 -17.63 -6.99 18.59
C ASP A 31 -16.99 -5.60 18.56
N TRP A 32 -15.96 -5.40 17.75
CA TRP A 32 -15.20 -4.16 17.59
C TRP A 32 -14.56 -3.63 18.88
N LYS A 33 -14.43 -4.46 19.92
CA LYS A 33 -13.84 -4.04 21.19
C LYS A 33 -12.38 -3.65 20.98
N THR A 34 -12.06 -2.40 21.34
CA THR A 34 -10.72 -1.83 21.24
C THR A 34 -9.98 -1.94 22.56
N THR A 35 -8.74 -2.46 22.53
CA THR A 35 -7.87 -2.62 23.71
C THR A 35 -6.50 -1.98 23.45
N PRO A 36 -6.00 -1.09 24.32
CA PRO A 36 -4.65 -0.55 24.21
C PRO A 36 -3.58 -1.64 24.35
N LEU A 37 -2.62 -1.64 23.43
CA LEU A 37 -1.45 -2.54 23.43
C LEU A 37 -0.20 -1.82 23.94
N ILE A 38 0.16 -0.71 23.30
CA ILE A 38 1.31 0.12 23.64
C ILE A 38 0.88 1.58 23.64
N GLN A 39 1.26 2.33 24.68
CA GLN A 39 1.03 3.76 24.76
C GLN A 39 2.21 4.52 24.15
N GLY A 40 1.94 5.72 23.64
CA GLY A 40 2.97 6.62 23.12
C GLY A 40 2.85 6.84 21.62
N LYS A 41 2.79 8.10 21.22
CA LYS A 41 2.65 8.51 19.82
C LYS A 41 3.87 8.14 18.98
N GLU A 42 5.05 8.06 19.61
CA GLU A 42 6.33 7.68 19.03
C GLU A 42 6.40 6.23 18.53
N ASN A 43 5.52 5.35 19.02
CA ASN A 43 5.48 3.95 18.61
C ASN A 43 4.81 3.80 17.24
N GLU A 44 5.59 3.68 16.18
CA GLU A 44 5.12 3.55 14.81
C GLU A 44 4.68 2.11 14.56
N LEU A 45 3.37 1.85 14.46
CA LEU A 45 2.85 0.53 14.05
C LEU A 45 3.29 0.24 12.62
N LEU A 46 3.90 -0.93 12.40
CA LEU A 46 4.40 -1.33 11.09
C LEU A 46 3.46 -2.33 10.41
N PHE A 47 3.22 -3.48 11.03
CA PHE A 47 2.41 -4.60 10.51
C PHE A 47 2.15 -5.63 11.63
N MET A 48 1.36 -6.65 11.33
CA MET A 48 1.15 -7.84 12.14
C MET A 48 1.92 -9.02 11.55
N LEU A 49 2.57 -9.83 12.39
CA LEU A 49 3.18 -11.10 11.97
C LEU A 49 2.09 -12.07 11.45
N ARG A 50 2.49 -13.01 10.60
CA ARG A 50 1.60 -13.94 9.88
C ARG A 50 1.43 -15.28 10.58
N THR A 51 2.41 -15.72 11.36
CA THR A 51 2.44 -17.00 12.07
C THR A 51 2.33 -16.84 13.57
N THR A 52 2.49 -15.62 14.10
CA THR A 52 2.33 -15.31 15.52
C THR A 52 1.34 -14.18 15.74
N ARG A 53 0.75 -14.14 16.93
CA ARG A 53 -0.19 -13.09 17.35
C ARG A 53 0.55 -11.83 17.83
N GLU A 54 1.60 -11.43 17.12
CA GLU A 54 2.46 -10.30 17.49
C GLU A 54 2.38 -9.13 16.49
N ALA A 55 2.09 -7.94 17.03
CA ALA A 55 2.13 -6.69 16.28
C ALA A 55 3.55 -6.13 16.29
N VAL A 56 4.06 -5.75 15.11
CA VAL A 56 5.39 -5.17 14.95
C VAL A 56 5.29 -3.65 14.93
N TYR A 57 6.13 -3.00 15.73
CA TYR A 57 6.25 -1.55 15.77
C TYR A 57 7.71 -1.11 15.83
N SER A 58 7.96 0.15 15.50
CA SER A 58 9.29 0.74 15.63
C SER A 58 9.29 1.97 16.53
N VAL A 59 10.44 2.18 17.17
CA VAL A 59 10.75 3.39 17.91
C VAL A 59 11.99 3.99 17.26
N SER A 60 11.87 5.24 16.81
CA SER A 60 13.00 5.97 16.23
C SER A 60 13.86 6.59 17.32
N ASP A 61 15.15 6.69 17.05
CA ASP A 61 16.04 7.53 17.86
C ASP A 61 15.67 9.01 17.76
N PRO A 62 16.07 9.82 18.76
CA PRO A 62 15.98 11.27 18.67
C PRO A 62 16.68 11.83 17.43
N GLY A 63 16.18 12.96 16.92
CA GLY A 63 16.73 13.65 15.74
C GLY A 63 15.65 13.91 14.69
N GLU A 64 16.04 14.43 13.53
CA GLU A 64 15.11 14.76 12.43
C GLU A 64 15.39 14.00 11.12
N ALA A 65 16.56 13.36 11.00
CA ALA A 65 16.93 12.59 9.81
C ALA A 65 15.90 11.47 9.55
N LEU A 66 15.45 11.35 8.30
CA LEU A 66 14.43 10.36 7.92
C LEU A 66 14.95 8.93 8.01
N ASP A 67 16.24 8.76 7.76
CA ASP A 67 16.97 7.50 7.80
C ASP A 67 17.65 7.27 9.15
N ARG A 68 17.24 7.97 10.22
CA ARG A 68 17.82 7.77 11.56
C ARG A 68 17.65 6.33 12.07
N PRO A 69 18.50 5.89 13.01
CA PRO A 69 18.38 4.57 13.63
C PRO A 69 16.99 4.31 14.24
N LYS A 70 16.54 3.05 14.17
CA LYS A 70 15.27 2.61 14.78
C LYS A 70 15.42 1.26 15.46
N THR A 71 14.74 1.07 16.58
CA THR A 71 14.57 -0.24 17.21
C THR A 71 13.22 -0.82 16.85
N ILE A 72 13.22 -2.09 16.43
CA ILE A 72 12.03 -2.82 16.01
C ILE A 72 11.63 -3.79 17.12
N TYR A 73 10.35 -3.74 17.49
CA TYR A 73 9.77 -4.55 18.55
C TYR A 73 8.56 -5.33 18.04
N ALA A 74 8.28 -6.44 18.69
CA ALA A 74 7.05 -7.20 18.56
C ALA A 74 6.32 -7.20 19.91
N ILE A 75 5.01 -6.99 19.90
CA ILE A 75 4.13 -7.14 21.06
C ILE A 75 3.03 -8.16 20.79
N HIS A 76 2.91 -9.16 21.66
CA HIS A 76 1.83 -10.13 21.59
C HIS A 76 0.49 -9.47 21.97
N VAL A 77 -0.55 -9.62 21.14
CA VAL A 77 -1.82 -8.88 21.32
C VAL A 77 -2.59 -9.32 22.57
N ASP A 78 -2.54 -10.60 22.94
CA ASP A 78 -3.22 -11.11 24.15
C ASP A 78 -2.39 -10.92 25.43
N THR A 79 -1.13 -11.38 25.43
CA THR A 79 -0.31 -11.37 26.66
C THR A 79 0.41 -10.04 26.91
N LYS A 80 0.41 -9.12 25.93
CA LYS A 80 1.15 -7.85 25.95
C LYS A 80 2.66 -7.99 26.18
N LYS A 81 3.20 -9.20 25.99
CA LYS A 81 4.65 -9.45 26.11
C LYS A 81 5.34 -8.78 24.93
N VAL A 82 6.38 -8.01 25.24
CA VAL A 82 7.20 -7.30 24.25
C VAL A 82 8.54 -7.99 24.10
N ARG A 83 9.01 -8.14 22.85
CA ARG A 83 10.39 -8.55 22.55
C ARG A 83 10.99 -7.65 21.48
N ARG A 84 12.31 -7.47 21.52
CA ARG A 84 13.06 -6.78 20.47
C ARG A 84 13.30 -7.73 19.31
N LEU A 85 12.99 -7.30 18.09
CA LEU A 85 13.28 -8.06 16.86
C LEU A 85 14.63 -7.66 16.26
N ALA A 86 14.87 -6.35 16.11
CA ALA A 86 16.06 -5.85 15.45
C ALA A 86 16.39 -4.42 15.86
N ARG A 87 17.62 -4.01 15.54
CA ARG A 87 18.07 -2.62 15.57
C ARG A 87 18.62 -2.27 14.19
N ILE A 88 18.10 -1.23 13.56
CA ILE A 88 18.60 -0.74 12.27
C ILE A 88 19.35 0.56 12.48
N GLN A 89 20.48 0.72 11.80
CA GLN A 89 21.27 1.95 11.83
C GLN A 89 20.70 3.02 10.90
N ALA A 90 19.97 2.60 9.86
CA ALA A 90 19.28 3.52 8.98
C ALA A 90 18.06 2.91 8.28
N GLY A 91 17.09 3.76 7.94
CA GLY A 91 15.91 3.43 7.14
C GLY A 91 14.71 2.93 7.96
N GLY A 92 13.94 2.02 7.38
CA GLY A 92 12.73 1.47 7.98
C GLY A 92 12.42 0.04 7.53
N ILE A 93 11.59 -0.65 8.32
CA ILE A 93 11.07 -1.99 8.01
C ILE A 93 9.66 -1.86 7.45
N THR A 94 9.37 -2.57 6.36
CA THR A 94 8.08 -2.52 5.65
C THR A 94 7.23 -3.78 5.84
N GLY A 95 7.84 -4.91 6.24
CA GLY A 95 7.14 -6.18 6.45
C GLY A 95 8.03 -7.30 6.99
N ALA A 96 7.44 -8.47 7.18
CA ALA A 96 8.13 -9.74 7.39
C ALA A 96 7.73 -10.76 6.31
N ASN A 97 8.55 -11.79 6.11
CA ASN A 97 8.27 -12.85 5.13
C ASN A 97 7.17 -13.80 5.60
N ALA A 98 6.73 -14.70 4.71
CA ALA A 98 5.57 -15.56 4.95
C ALA A 98 5.66 -16.46 6.20
N ASP A 99 6.88 -16.78 6.66
CA ASP A 99 7.16 -17.60 7.83
C ASP A 99 7.71 -16.80 9.03
N ASP A 100 7.67 -15.46 8.96
CA ASP A 100 8.12 -14.52 9.99
C ASP A 100 9.55 -14.76 10.51
N THR A 101 10.46 -15.20 9.64
CA THR A 101 11.88 -15.39 9.96
C THR A 101 12.76 -14.21 9.52
N MET A 102 12.28 -13.39 8.59
CA MET A 102 13.02 -12.25 8.05
C MET A 102 12.18 -10.97 8.04
N LEU A 103 12.83 -9.85 8.39
CA LEU A 103 12.29 -8.51 8.17
C LEU A 103 12.74 -7.98 6.80
N LEU A 104 11.85 -7.28 6.10
CA LEU A 104 12.15 -6.54 4.88
C LEU A 104 12.29 -5.06 5.21
N GLY A 105 13.39 -4.46 4.81
CA GLY A 105 13.66 -3.06 5.02
C GLY A 105 14.11 -2.35 3.76
N GLN A 106 13.99 -1.03 3.81
CA GLN A 106 14.53 -0.13 2.81
C GLN A 106 15.09 1.12 3.49
N VAL A 107 16.07 1.74 2.84
CA VAL A 107 16.68 2.99 3.30
C VAL A 107 16.98 3.88 2.09
N ALA A 108 16.84 5.19 2.26
CA ALA A 108 17.36 6.19 1.35
C ALA A 108 18.24 7.15 2.15
N TYR A 109 19.54 7.08 1.92
CA TYR A 109 20.54 7.72 2.76
C TYR A 109 20.55 9.24 2.57
N GLY A 110 20.34 9.99 3.65
CA GLY A 110 20.31 11.45 3.61
C GLY A 110 19.13 12.02 2.80
N ALA A 111 18.07 11.23 2.57
CA ALA A 111 16.87 11.71 1.90
C ALA A 111 16.25 12.88 2.68
N LYS A 112 15.89 13.95 1.95
CA LYS A 112 15.15 15.08 2.51
C LYS A 112 13.66 14.75 2.60
N PRO A 113 12.91 15.34 3.55
CA PRO A 113 11.45 15.31 3.55
C PRO A 113 10.88 15.75 2.20
N LEU A 114 9.82 15.09 1.75
CA LEU A 114 9.14 15.44 0.48
C LEU A 114 8.64 16.88 0.51
N GLN A 115 8.07 17.31 1.64
CA GLN A 115 7.72 18.70 1.88
C GLN A 115 8.75 19.30 2.84
N PRO A 116 9.50 20.35 2.43
CA PRO A 116 10.33 21.11 3.35
C PRO A 116 9.47 21.66 4.50
N LYS A 117 9.93 21.49 5.75
CA LYS A 117 9.27 22.10 6.92
C LYS A 117 9.47 23.61 6.87
N ASP A 118 8.47 24.33 6.40
CA ASP A 118 8.32 25.77 6.60
C ASP A 118 7.53 26.00 7.91
N PRO A 119 7.84 27.01 8.75
CA PRO A 119 7.01 27.42 9.89
C PRO A 119 5.49 27.52 9.60
N ALA A 120 5.09 27.79 8.36
CA ALA A 120 3.70 27.84 7.92
C ALA A 120 3.10 26.46 7.57
N SER A 121 3.87 25.37 7.62
CA SER A 121 3.41 24.02 7.27
C SER A 121 2.49 23.48 8.37
N VAL A 122 1.20 23.37 8.08
CA VAL A 122 0.23 22.77 9.01
C VAL A 122 -0.04 21.34 8.57
N GLU A 123 0.39 20.35 9.35
CA GLU A 123 -0.03 18.96 9.10
C GLU A 123 -1.56 18.88 9.23
N LYS A 124 -2.24 18.47 8.16
CA LYS A 124 -3.68 18.18 8.16
C LYS A 124 -3.87 16.68 8.14
N PHE A 125 -4.71 16.18 9.05
CA PHE A 125 -5.03 14.76 9.19
C PHE A 125 -3.81 13.85 9.42
N GLY A 126 -2.70 14.39 9.95
CA GLY A 126 -1.45 13.65 10.15
C GLY A 126 -0.66 13.38 8.86
N GLN A 127 -0.91 14.17 7.81
CA GLN A 127 -0.20 14.13 6.54
C GLN A 127 0.45 15.49 6.25
N ALA A 128 1.54 15.49 5.48
CA ALA A 128 2.19 16.72 5.05
C ALA A 128 1.27 17.53 4.12
N GLU A 129 1.11 18.82 4.39
CA GLU A 129 0.42 19.74 3.49
C GLU A 129 1.38 20.17 2.36
N TYR A 130 1.33 19.45 1.24
CA TYR A 130 2.20 19.73 0.10
C TYR A 130 1.92 21.11 -0.49
N ALA A 131 2.98 21.91 -0.62
CA ALA A 131 2.91 23.24 -1.21
C ALA A 131 4.02 23.41 -2.25
N ALA A 132 3.67 23.89 -3.44
CA ALA A 132 4.60 24.23 -4.52
C ALA A 132 3.97 25.29 -5.43
N LEU A 133 4.81 26.02 -6.16
CA LEU A 133 4.36 26.99 -7.17
C LEU A 133 4.35 26.34 -8.56
N GLY A 134 3.38 26.74 -9.38
CA GLY A 134 3.33 26.39 -10.79
C GLY A 134 4.32 27.20 -11.63
N PRO A 135 4.46 26.89 -12.93
CA PRO A 135 5.31 27.65 -13.86
C PRO A 135 4.92 29.14 -13.98
N ASP A 136 3.66 29.47 -13.66
CA ASP A 136 3.12 30.84 -13.62
C ASP A 136 3.38 31.56 -12.29
N GLY A 137 4.11 30.92 -11.36
CA GLY A 137 4.42 31.45 -10.03
C GLY A 137 3.28 31.36 -9.02
N LYS A 138 2.12 30.75 -9.37
CA LYS A 138 0.97 30.66 -8.45
C LYS A 138 0.97 29.36 -7.64
N PRO A 139 0.41 29.36 -6.41
CA PRO A 139 0.27 28.13 -5.62
C PRO A 139 -0.52 27.04 -6.36
N LEU A 140 0.00 25.83 -6.36
CA LEU A 140 -0.67 24.64 -6.88
C LEU A 140 -1.65 24.07 -5.84
N ASN A 141 -2.69 23.38 -6.32
CA ASN A 141 -3.52 22.54 -5.44
C ASN A 141 -2.68 21.38 -4.85
N PHE A 142 -3.21 20.74 -3.81
CA PHE A 142 -2.51 19.70 -3.05
C PHE A 142 -1.95 18.58 -3.94
N ALA A 143 -2.76 18.04 -4.87
CA ALA A 143 -2.35 16.94 -5.74
C ALA A 143 -1.22 17.34 -6.71
N LYS A 144 -1.31 18.52 -7.32
CA LYS A 144 -0.25 19.03 -8.22
C LYS A 144 1.02 19.36 -7.44
N ALA A 145 0.90 19.95 -6.24
CA ALA A 145 2.03 20.22 -5.37
C ALA A 145 2.75 18.93 -4.94
N LYS A 146 2.00 17.89 -4.53
CA LYS A 146 2.54 16.54 -4.27
C LYS A 146 3.32 16.03 -5.47
N GLY A 147 2.79 16.19 -6.69
CA GLY A 147 3.46 15.81 -7.93
C GLY A 147 4.82 16.50 -8.14
N VAL A 148 4.92 17.81 -7.84
CA VAL A 148 6.19 18.54 -7.91
C VAL A 148 7.19 18.02 -6.88
N ARG A 149 6.77 17.84 -5.62
CA ARG A 149 7.64 17.31 -4.56
C ARG A 149 8.14 15.88 -4.85
N MET A 150 7.28 15.04 -5.41
CA MET A 150 7.68 13.71 -5.86
C MET A 150 8.69 13.76 -7.01
N LEU A 151 8.53 14.69 -7.95
CA LEU A 151 9.48 14.90 -9.04
C LEU A 151 10.84 15.36 -8.50
N GLU A 152 10.87 16.30 -7.57
CA GLU A 152 12.10 16.78 -6.92
C GLU A 152 12.84 15.63 -6.21
N ARG A 153 12.12 14.83 -5.40
CA ARG A 153 12.69 13.66 -4.71
C ARG A 153 13.24 12.61 -5.67
N TRP A 154 12.53 12.36 -6.77
CA TRP A 154 12.95 11.42 -7.79
C TRP A 154 14.19 11.91 -8.55
N ALA A 155 14.23 13.20 -8.92
CA ALA A 155 15.34 13.82 -9.63
C ALA A 155 16.62 13.94 -8.77
N ALA A 156 16.50 13.91 -7.44
CA ALA A 156 17.62 14.02 -6.52
C ALA A 156 18.55 12.78 -6.48
N ARG A 157 18.16 11.65 -7.07
CA ARG A 157 18.99 10.42 -7.20
C ARG A 157 19.69 10.02 -5.89
N VAL A 158 18.91 9.96 -4.81
CA VAL A 158 19.44 9.65 -3.46
C VAL A 158 19.80 8.16 -3.36
N PRO A 159 21.02 7.81 -2.88
CA PRO A 159 21.42 6.42 -2.66
C PRO A 159 20.43 5.66 -1.77
N ALA A 160 20.06 4.46 -2.18
CA ALA A 160 19.05 3.65 -1.55
C ALA A 160 19.41 2.15 -1.55
N GLU A 161 18.92 1.45 -0.54
CA GLU A 161 19.05 0.00 -0.41
C GLU A 161 17.72 -0.66 -0.10
N LEU A 162 17.47 -1.80 -0.74
CA LEU A 162 16.55 -2.83 -0.27
C LEU A 162 17.36 -3.88 0.49
N PHE A 163 16.93 -4.26 1.69
CA PHE A 163 17.65 -5.20 2.53
C PHE A 163 16.72 -6.11 3.34
N THR A 164 17.24 -7.22 3.81
CA THR A 164 16.59 -8.09 4.80
C THR A 164 17.38 -8.13 6.10
N ILE A 165 16.70 -8.52 7.18
CA ILE A 165 17.31 -8.86 8.47
C ILE A 165 16.74 -10.21 8.92
N ASP A 166 17.62 -11.17 9.16
CA ASP A 166 17.25 -12.43 9.81
C ASP A 166 16.93 -12.17 11.29
N ILE A 167 15.75 -12.57 11.75
CA ILE A 167 15.25 -12.23 13.09
C ILE A 167 15.99 -12.99 14.19
N ALA A 168 16.46 -14.22 13.91
CA ALA A 168 17.13 -15.05 14.90
C ALA A 168 18.57 -14.57 15.18
N THR A 169 19.29 -14.23 14.12
CA THR A 169 20.71 -13.88 14.15
C THR A 169 20.96 -12.37 14.17
N GLY A 170 19.99 -11.58 13.73
CA GLY A 170 20.15 -10.13 13.49
C GLY A 170 20.98 -9.80 12.24
N ALA A 171 21.32 -10.79 11.41
CA ALA A 171 22.16 -10.59 10.23
C ALA A 171 21.42 -9.77 9.17
N ARG A 172 22.01 -8.64 8.76
CA ARG A 172 21.51 -7.81 7.67
C ARG A 172 22.11 -8.25 6.33
N LYS A 173 21.29 -8.35 5.29
CA LYS A 173 21.72 -8.60 3.91
C LYS A 173 21.15 -7.54 2.97
N VAL A 174 22.01 -6.88 2.20
CA VAL A 174 21.59 -5.98 1.12
C VAL A 174 21.19 -6.83 -0.08
N LEU A 175 19.99 -6.57 -0.62
CA LEU A 175 19.44 -7.28 -1.78
C LEU A 175 19.62 -6.48 -3.06
N HIS A 176 19.48 -5.15 -2.98
CA HIS A 176 19.59 -4.26 -4.12
C HIS A 176 20.06 -2.87 -3.67
N GLN A 177 21.02 -2.31 -4.41
CA GLN A 177 21.57 -0.95 -4.26
C GLN A 177 21.26 -0.14 -5.51
N THR A 178 20.83 1.10 -5.32
CA THR A 178 20.46 1.99 -6.44
C THR A 178 20.45 3.46 -5.99
N GLU A 179 20.29 4.38 -6.93
CA GLU A 179 19.93 5.78 -6.68
C GLU A 179 18.48 6.09 -7.08
N GLU A 180 17.78 5.08 -7.61
CA GLU A 180 16.35 5.15 -7.85
C GLU A 180 15.59 5.08 -6.52
N TRP A 181 14.46 5.77 -6.46
CA TRP A 181 13.70 5.86 -5.23
C TRP A 181 12.96 4.54 -4.96
N ILE A 182 13.46 3.71 -4.05
CA ILE A 182 12.79 2.47 -3.64
C ILE A 182 11.56 2.77 -2.77
N GLY A 183 10.45 2.10 -3.06
CA GLY A 183 9.22 2.14 -2.26
C GLY A 183 8.47 0.81 -2.23
N HIS A 184 7.38 0.81 -1.45
CA HIS A 184 6.34 -0.23 -1.44
C HIS A 184 6.88 -1.69 -1.35
N ALA A 185 7.96 -1.91 -0.61
CA ALA A 185 8.59 -3.22 -0.47
C ALA A 185 7.70 -4.18 0.36
N GLN A 186 7.39 -5.34 -0.21
CA GLN A 186 6.51 -6.38 0.34
C GLN A 186 7.11 -7.76 0.11
N PHE A 187 7.05 -8.63 1.11
CA PHE A 187 7.16 -10.06 0.87
C PHE A 187 5.85 -10.61 0.29
N SER A 188 5.95 -11.64 -0.55
CA SER A 188 4.79 -12.48 -0.88
C SER A 188 4.16 -13.02 0.41
N PRO A 189 2.83 -13.09 0.49
CA PRO A 189 2.15 -13.61 1.67
C PRO A 189 2.32 -15.12 1.86
N THR A 190 2.74 -15.86 0.82
CA THR A 190 2.84 -17.33 0.84
C THR A 190 4.20 -17.86 0.40
N ASP A 191 5.01 -17.08 -0.32
CA ASP A 191 6.40 -17.44 -0.66
C ASP A 191 7.38 -16.59 0.18
N PRO A 192 8.06 -17.18 1.19
CA PRO A 192 8.97 -16.44 2.06
C PRO A 192 10.22 -15.92 1.34
N LYS A 193 10.46 -16.34 0.10
CA LYS A 193 11.63 -15.94 -0.70
C LYS A 193 11.31 -14.89 -1.74
N LEU A 194 10.04 -14.62 -2.06
CA LEU A 194 9.67 -13.67 -3.09
C LEU A 194 9.39 -12.29 -2.50
N ILE A 195 10.05 -11.27 -3.04
CA ILE A 195 9.84 -9.87 -2.68
C ILE A 195 9.37 -9.12 -3.92
N ARG A 196 8.41 -8.23 -3.71
CA ARG A 196 8.06 -7.17 -4.66
C ARG A 196 8.39 -5.82 -4.04
N PHE A 197 8.93 -4.91 -4.83
CA PHE A 197 9.12 -3.52 -4.46
C PHE A 197 8.87 -2.62 -5.67
N CYS A 198 9.01 -1.31 -5.51
CA CYS A 198 8.85 -0.38 -6.60
C CYS A 198 9.97 0.65 -6.72
N MET A 199 10.11 1.19 -7.93
CA MET A 199 10.80 2.44 -8.22
C MET A 199 9.76 3.57 -8.23
N GLU A 200 9.74 4.34 -7.16
CA GLU A 200 8.95 5.54 -6.98
C GLU A 200 9.40 6.68 -7.90
N GLY A 201 8.50 7.63 -8.11
CA GLY A 201 8.73 8.80 -8.96
C GLY A 201 7.48 9.15 -9.77
N PRO A 202 7.57 10.07 -10.74
CA PRO A 202 6.49 10.31 -11.67
C PRO A 202 6.23 9.04 -12.49
N TRP A 203 5.08 8.40 -12.32
CA TRP A 203 4.83 7.04 -12.84
C TRP A 203 5.02 6.90 -14.34
N HIS A 204 4.75 7.96 -15.11
CA HIS A 204 4.95 7.98 -16.56
C HIS A 204 6.43 8.02 -16.97
N ARG A 205 7.38 7.97 -16.03
CA ARG A 205 8.83 8.02 -16.23
C ARG A 205 9.58 6.82 -15.65
N VAL A 206 8.88 5.88 -15.00
CA VAL A 206 9.50 4.75 -14.30
C VAL A 206 8.83 3.44 -14.68
N ASP A 207 9.63 2.39 -14.84
CA ASP A 207 9.11 1.03 -14.89
C ASP A 207 9.05 0.50 -13.45
N ARG A 208 7.94 0.86 -12.79
CA ARG A 208 7.80 0.93 -11.34
C ARG A 208 8.02 -0.40 -10.63
N ILE A 209 7.25 -1.43 -10.96
CA ILE A 209 7.12 -2.64 -10.13
C ILE A 209 8.23 -3.65 -10.46
N LYS A 210 8.96 -4.10 -9.44
CA LYS A 210 10.07 -5.07 -9.53
C LYS A 210 9.83 -6.28 -8.63
N LEU A 211 10.21 -7.47 -9.11
CA LEU A 211 10.32 -8.69 -8.31
C LEU A 211 11.79 -9.03 -8.08
N ILE A 212 12.13 -9.54 -6.91
CA ILE A 212 13.46 -10.03 -6.53
C ILE A 212 13.31 -11.15 -5.50
N LYS A 213 14.27 -12.07 -5.44
CA LYS A 213 14.32 -13.08 -4.37
C LYS A 213 15.01 -12.53 -3.12
N ALA A 214 14.68 -13.11 -1.96
CA ALA A 214 15.29 -12.78 -0.67
C ALA A 214 16.80 -13.11 -0.60
N ASP A 215 17.32 -13.86 -1.57
CA ASP A 215 18.76 -14.08 -1.74
C ASP A 215 19.45 -13.00 -2.59
N GLY A 216 18.70 -12.05 -3.16
CA GLY A 216 19.18 -10.96 -4.03
C GLY A 216 19.14 -11.30 -5.53
N THR A 217 18.78 -12.52 -5.92
CA THR A 217 18.76 -12.95 -7.32
C THR A 217 17.41 -12.68 -7.99
N GLY A 218 17.38 -12.78 -9.33
CA GLY A 218 16.14 -12.76 -10.10
C GLY A 218 15.42 -11.41 -10.16
N LEU A 219 16.16 -10.30 -10.02
CA LEU A 219 15.61 -8.96 -10.19
C LEU A 219 15.00 -8.80 -11.59
N ARG A 220 13.71 -8.50 -11.67
CA ARG A 220 12.99 -8.31 -12.94
C ARG A 220 11.84 -7.32 -12.82
N SER A 221 11.53 -6.62 -13.91
CA SER A 221 10.31 -5.81 -14.02
C SER A 221 9.08 -6.69 -14.13
N VAL A 222 7.98 -6.27 -13.49
CA VAL A 222 6.65 -6.90 -13.63
C VAL A 222 5.94 -6.41 -14.87
N HIS A 223 6.13 -5.15 -15.24
CA HIS A 223 5.48 -4.51 -16.38
C HIS A 223 6.43 -3.47 -16.98
N THR A 224 6.31 -3.24 -18.28
CA THR A 224 7.12 -2.26 -19.03
C THR A 224 6.16 -1.40 -19.83
N ARG A 225 6.39 -0.07 -19.86
CA ARG A 225 5.55 0.84 -20.65
C ARG A 225 5.59 0.46 -22.12
N THR A 226 4.42 0.37 -22.72
CA THR A 226 4.20 0.17 -24.15
C THR A 226 3.72 1.45 -24.85
N MET A 227 3.25 2.44 -24.09
CA MET A 227 2.83 3.73 -24.63
C MET A 227 3.27 4.92 -23.75
N ASN A 228 3.36 6.09 -24.38
CA ASN A 228 3.54 7.34 -23.64
C ASN A 228 2.36 7.57 -22.69
N MET A 229 2.66 8.09 -21.51
CA MET A 229 1.68 8.34 -20.45
C MET A 229 1.00 7.09 -19.88
N GLU A 230 1.49 5.89 -20.19
CA GLU A 230 1.13 4.70 -19.42
C GLU A 230 1.71 4.78 -18.01
N ILE A 231 0.86 4.53 -17.01
CA ILE A 231 1.24 4.57 -15.60
C ILE A 231 0.67 3.38 -14.86
N TRP A 232 1.36 2.93 -13.83
CA TRP A 232 0.83 1.94 -12.90
C TRP A 232 1.40 2.13 -11.51
N GLY A 233 0.68 1.61 -10.52
CA GLY A 233 1.02 1.73 -9.11
C GLY A 233 0.06 0.98 -8.21
N HIS A 234 0.04 1.36 -6.93
CA HIS A 234 -0.85 0.81 -5.89
C HIS A 234 -0.89 -0.72 -5.87
N GLU A 235 0.28 -1.30 -6.08
CA GLU A 235 0.41 -2.73 -6.26
C GLU A 235 0.27 -3.52 -4.94
N PHE A 236 -0.28 -4.75 -5.00
CA PHE A 236 -0.43 -5.67 -3.86
C PHE A 236 -0.48 -7.14 -4.31
N PHE A 237 -0.02 -8.06 -3.47
CA PHE A 237 -0.23 -9.50 -3.69
C PHE A 237 -1.68 -9.88 -3.33
N SER A 238 -2.26 -10.83 -4.06
CA SER A 238 -3.47 -11.53 -3.59
C SER A 238 -3.20 -12.27 -2.28
N HIS A 239 -4.24 -12.57 -1.50
CA HIS A 239 -4.09 -13.25 -0.21
C HIS A 239 -3.43 -14.62 -0.33
N ASP A 240 -3.70 -15.35 -1.41
CA ASP A 240 -3.08 -16.65 -1.70
C ASP A 240 -1.67 -16.54 -2.32
N GLY A 241 -1.20 -15.31 -2.57
CA GLY A 241 0.10 -15.00 -3.14
C GLY A 241 0.31 -15.47 -4.58
N LYS A 242 -0.76 -15.86 -5.30
CA LYS A 242 -0.66 -16.30 -6.70
C LYS A 242 -0.62 -15.14 -7.70
N TRP A 243 -1.26 -14.04 -7.36
CA TRP A 243 -1.41 -12.88 -8.23
C TRP A 243 -0.71 -11.66 -7.64
N LEU A 244 -0.14 -10.87 -8.53
CA LEU A 244 0.25 -9.51 -8.25
C LEU A 244 -0.71 -8.56 -8.97
N TRP A 245 -1.46 -7.78 -8.20
CA TRP A 245 -2.43 -6.79 -8.68
C TRP A 245 -1.84 -5.39 -8.65
N TYR A 246 -2.27 -4.52 -9.56
CA TYR A 246 -1.86 -3.12 -9.64
C TYR A 246 -2.88 -2.26 -10.39
N ASP A 247 -2.97 -0.97 -10.03
CA ASP A 247 -3.67 0.05 -10.83
C ASP A 247 -2.86 0.28 -12.10
N LEU A 248 -3.52 0.29 -13.26
CA LEU A 248 -2.94 0.56 -14.57
C LEU A 248 -3.80 1.57 -15.32
N GLN A 249 -3.16 2.54 -15.98
CA GLN A 249 -3.83 3.53 -16.80
C GLN A 249 -3.17 3.72 -18.17
N THR A 250 -3.97 3.70 -19.24
CA THR A 250 -3.49 3.62 -20.63
C THR A 250 -4.26 4.56 -21.58
N PRO A 251 -3.97 5.88 -21.61
CA PRO A 251 -2.98 6.60 -20.80
C PRO A 251 -3.54 7.11 -19.46
N ARG A 252 -2.63 7.67 -18.65
CA ARG A 252 -2.87 8.36 -17.38
C ARG A 252 -4.12 9.24 -17.42
N GLY A 253 -5.04 8.97 -16.51
CA GLY A 253 -6.28 9.71 -16.31
C GLY A 253 -7.30 9.54 -17.42
N GLN A 254 -7.13 8.59 -18.35
CA GLN A 254 -8.05 8.40 -19.47
C GLN A 254 -8.74 7.04 -19.43
N VAL A 255 -7.97 5.97 -19.32
CA VAL A 255 -8.45 4.58 -19.29
C VAL A 255 -7.86 3.92 -18.05
N PHE A 256 -8.71 3.29 -17.24
CA PHE A 256 -8.39 2.71 -15.94
C PHE A 256 -8.61 1.19 -15.95
N TRP A 257 -7.68 0.49 -15.30
CA TRP A 257 -7.69 -0.96 -15.13
C TRP A 257 -7.20 -1.35 -13.74
N VAL A 258 -7.72 -2.43 -13.18
CA VAL A 258 -6.97 -3.23 -12.22
C VAL A 258 -6.34 -4.38 -12.99
N ALA A 259 -5.02 -4.37 -13.09
CA ALA A 259 -4.25 -5.35 -13.84
C ALA A 259 -3.63 -6.40 -12.90
N GLY A 260 -3.59 -7.65 -13.37
CA GLY A 260 -3.06 -8.80 -12.64
C GLY A 260 -1.97 -9.51 -13.43
N LEU A 261 -0.96 -10.00 -12.72
CA LEU A 261 0.04 -10.95 -13.19
C LEU A 261 -0.01 -12.21 -12.34
N GLU A 262 -0.33 -13.36 -12.94
CA GLU A 262 -0.21 -14.66 -12.28
C GLU A 262 1.27 -15.04 -12.21
N LEU A 263 1.79 -15.20 -11.00
CA LEU A 263 3.24 -15.33 -10.79
C LEU A 263 3.80 -16.66 -11.30
N ALA A 264 2.99 -17.72 -11.29
CA ALA A 264 3.41 -19.05 -11.70
C ALA A 264 3.54 -19.20 -13.22
N THR A 265 2.66 -18.55 -13.98
CA THR A 265 2.54 -18.77 -15.43
C THR A 265 2.92 -17.55 -16.26
N GLY A 266 2.88 -16.35 -15.68
CA GLY A 266 3.02 -15.09 -16.39
C GLY A 266 1.74 -14.60 -17.06
N LYS A 267 0.61 -15.31 -16.92
CA LYS A 267 -0.70 -14.89 -17.45
C LYS A 267 -1.10 -13.53 -16.92
N ARG A 268 -1.74 -12.74 -17.78
CA ARG A 268 -2.19 -11.38 -17.45
C ARG A 268 -3.68 -11.23 -17.65
N VAL A 269 -4.30 -10.48 -16.74
CA VAL A 269 -5.69 -10.08 -16.84
C VAL A 269 -5.82 -8.60 -16.52
N TRP A 270 -6.50 -7.82 -17.37
CA TRP A 270 -6.80 -6.41 -17.11
C TRP A 270 -8.30 -6.22 -16.97
N LYS A 271 -8.72 -5.73 -15.80
CA LYS A 271 -10.13 -5.55 -15.45
C LYS A 271 -10.49 -4.07 -15.57
N ARG A 272 -11.23 -3.70 -16.63
CA ARG A 272 -11.65 -2.32 -16.93
C ARG A 272 -12.61 -1.80 -15.87
N LEU A 273 -12.46 -0.54 -15.48
CA LEU A 273 -13.43 0.19 -14.66
C LEU A 273 -13.74 1.57 -15.25
N GLU A 274 -14.90 2.11 -14.90
CA GLU A 274 -15.29 3.48 -15.26
C GLU A 274 -14.55 4.51 -14.39
N ARG A 275 -14.50 5.75 -14.86
CA ARG A 275 -13.75 6.84 -14.20
C ARG A 275 -14.18 7.07 -12.75
N ASP A 276 -15.49 7.06 -12.50
CA ASP A 276 -16.08 7.29 -11.17
C ASP A 276 -15.97 6.06 -10.24
N ASP A 277 -15.53 4.92 -10.76
CA ASP A 277 -15.24 3.73 -9.95
C ASP A 277 -13.76 3.63 -9.56
N TRP A 278 -12.90 4.51 -10.11
CA TRP A 278 -11.48 4.49 -9.81
C TRP A 278 -11.21 4.90 -8.37
N GLY A 279 -10.38 4.10 -7.70
CA GLY A 279 -9.94 4.33 -6.33
C GLY A 279 -8.48 4.74 -6.28
N VAL A 280 -8.12 5.52 -5.26
CA VAL A 280 -6.71 5.71 -4.91
C VAL A 280 -6.08 4.37 -4.55
N HIS A 281 -6.81 3.45 -3.93
CA HIS A 281 -6.37 2.09 -3.68
C HIS A 281 -7.42 1.07 -4.08
N PHE A 282 -6.92 -0.12 -4.42
CA PHE A 282 -7.72 -1.31 -4.57
C PHE A 282 -7.28 -2.37 -3.57
N ASN A 283 -8.22 -3.26 -3.22
CA ASN A 283 -7.93 -4.46 -2.47
C ASN A 283 -8.79 -5.62 -3.00
N ILE A 284 -8.42 -6.86 -2.67
CA ILE A 284 -9.16 -8.06 -3.07
C ILE A 284 -9.60 -8.82 -1.83
N ALA A 285 -10.81 -9.37 -1.84
CA ALA A 285 -11.32 -10.19 -0.76
C ALA A 285 -10.62 -11.57 -0.73
N PRO A 286 -10.70 -12.30 0.39
CA PRO A 286 -10.16 -13.66 0.51
C PRO A 286 -10.72 -14.66 -0.52
N ASP A 287 -11.88 -14.37 -1.12
CA ASP A 287 -12.48 -15.16 -2.21
C ASP A 287 -11.70 -15.08 -3.54
N ASN A 288 -10.72 -14.18 -3.64
CA ASN A 288 -9.93 -13.85 -4.83
C ASN A 288 -10.75 -13.44 -6.07
N LYS A 289 -11.99 -12.96 -5.87
CA LYS A 289 -12.92 -12.57 -6.94
C LYS A 289 -13.50 -11.19 -6.72
N THR A 290 -13.84 -10.85 -5.48
CA THR A 290 -14.43 -9.57 -5.13
C THR A 290 -13.33 -8.55 -4.86
N PHE A 291 -13.33 -7.47 -5.61
CA PHE A 291 -12.43 -6.34 -5.41
C PHE A 291 -13.15 -5.21 -4.68
N ALA A 292 -12.39 -4.26 -4.17
CA ALA A 292 -12.92 -3.01 -3.66
C ALA A 292 -12.05 -1.84 -4.05
N SER A 293 -12.68 -0.66 -4.15
CA SER A 293 -12.10 0.64 -4.49
C SER A 293 -12.43 1.62 -3.37
N ASP A 294 -11.48 2.48 -2.97
CA ASP A 294 -11.71 3.51 -1.96
C ASP A 294 -12.07 4.87 -2.56
N GLY A 295 -12.32 4.91 -3.87
CA GLY A 295 -12.72 6.11 -4.58
C GLY A 295 -11.60 7.16 -4.66
N GLY A 296 -11.92 8.30 -5.25
CA GLY A 296 -10.99 9.41 -5.40
C GLY A 296 -11.68 10.75 -5.57
N ASP A 297 -11.01 11.82 -5.12
CA ASP A 297 -11.48 13.20 -5.29
C ASP A 297 -11.27 13.70 -6.73
N LEU A 298 -11.99 14.75 -7.12
CA LEU A 298 -11.90 15.45 -8.41
C LEU A 298 -10.48 15.98 -8.70
N ASP A 299 -9.73 16.33 -7.66
CA ASP A 299 -8.36 16.81 -7.77
C ASP A 299 -7.33 15.68 -8.03
N MET A 300 -7.74 14.41 -7.90
CA MET A 300 -6.88 13.24 -8.13
C MET A 300 -6.79 12.87 -9.62
N VAL A 301 -5.92 11.92 -9.95
CA VAL A 301 -5.54 11.59 -11.35
C VAL A 301 -6.72 11.22 -12.24
N ALA A 302 -7.78 10.64 -11.67
CA ALA A 302 -8.96 10.26 -12.43
C ALA A 302 -9.86 11.45 -12.77
N HIS A 303 -9.75 12.60 -12.08
CA HIS A 303 -10.68 13.72 -12.24
C HIS A 303 -12.15 13.26 -12.22
N ALA A 304 -12.47 12.35 -11.30
CA ALA A 304 -13.78 11.72 -11.19
C ALA A 304 -14.78 12.73 -10.61
N PRO A 305 -15.81 13.16 -11.37
CA PRO A 305 -16.84 14.06 -10.85
C PRO A 305 -17.69 13.43 -9.74
N ASP A 306 -17.83 12.10 -9.73
CA ASP A 306 -18.61 11.35 -8.74
C ASP A 306 -17.83 10.13 -8.24
N GLY A 307 -16.54 10.33 -7.94
CA GLY A 307 -15.61 9.26 -7.56
C GLY A 307 -15.51 8.99 -6.06
N LYS A 308 -16.19 9.77 -5.20
CA LYS A 308 -16.04 9.67 -3.75
C LYS A 308 -16.91 8.57 -3.14
N TRP A 309 -16.54 7.32 -3.37
CA TRP A 309 -17.27 6.15 -2.87
C TRP A 309 -16.33 5.05 -2.39
N ILE A 310 -16.69 4.38 -1.29
CA ILE A 310 -16.21 3.01 -1.05
C ILE A 310 -17.10 2.07 -1.86
N SER A 311 -16.51 1.28 -2.76
CA SER A 311 -17.25 0.44 -3.71
C SER A 311 -16.71 -0.98 -3.75
N LEU A 312 -17.60 -1.95 -3.93
CA LEU A 312 -17.25 -3.31 -4.36
C LEU A 312 -17.20 -3.38 -5.87
N LEU A 313 -16.27 -4.18 -6.39
CA LEU A 313 -16.06 -4.37 -7.81
C LEU A 313 -16.09 -5.88 -8.11
N ARG A 314 -16.95 -6.29 -9.04
CA ARG A 314 -17.03 -7.67 -9.54
C ARG A 314 -16.78 -7.70 -11.03
N ALA A 315 -15.81 -8.50 -11.46
CA ALA A 315 -15.42 -8.54 -12.85
C ALA A 315 -16.09 -9.69 -13.60
N SER A 316 -16.46 -9.43 -14.85
CA SER A 316 -16.97 -10.41 -15.80
C SER A 316 -16.09 -10.40 -17.05
N PRO A 317 -15.80 -11.57 -17.64
CA PRO A 317 -15.00 -11.63 -18.86
C PRO A 317 -15.71 -10.98 -20.03
N ILE A 318 -14.93 -10.39 -20.93
CA ILE A 318 -15.39 -9.97 -22.25
C ILE A 318 -15.09 -11.14 -23.19
N VAL A 319 -16.12 -11.87 -23.61
CA VAL A 319 -15.98 -13.11 -24.38
C VAL A 319 -16.60 -12.91 -25.76
N ASP A 320 -15.89 -13.37 -26.80
CA ASP A 320 -16.42 -13.43 -28.16
C ASP A 320 -17.33 -14.67 -28.37
N ALA A 321 -18.03 -14.74 -29.50
CA ALA A 321 -18.84 -15.91 -29.85
C ALA A 321 -18.00 -17.18 -30.08
N ASP A 322 -16.69 -17.05 -30.36
CA ASP A 322 -15.75 -18.16 -30.51
C ASP A 322 -14.60 -18.10 -29.47
N PRO A 323 -14.81 -18.57 -28.23
CA PRO A 323 -13.78 -18.57 -27.18
C PRO A 323 -12.54 -19.43 -27.52
N ALA A 324 -12.64 -20.33 -28.50
CA ALA A 324 -11.51 -21.18 -28.88
C ALA A 324 -10.42 -20.40 -29.64
N SER A 325 -10.75 -19.21 -30.14
CA SER A 325 -9.81 -18.32 -30.82
C SER A 325 -8.96 -17.46 -29.87
N ASP A 326 -9.22 -17.51 -28.56
CA ASP A 326 -8.44 -16.76 -27.57
C ASP A 326 -6.99 -17.28 -27.47
N ASP A 327 -6.02 -16.40 -27.72
CA ASP A 327 -4.60 -16.70 -27.49
C ASP A 327 -4.26 -16.48 -26.01
N GLY A 328 -3.95 -17.59 -25.32
CA GLY A 328 -3.56 -17.57 -23.90
C GLY A 328 -2.25 -16.82 -23.57
N ASN A 329 -1.50 -16.37 -24.59
CA ASN A 329 -0.33 -15.51 -24.42
C ASN A 329 -0.67 -14.01 -24.41
N LEU A 330 -1.89 -13.64 -24.83
CA LEU A 330 -2.37 -12.26 -24.79
C LEU A 330 -2.96 -11.92 -23.41
N VAL A 331 -3.20 -10.63 -23.19
CA VAL A 331 -3.84 -10.14 -21.96
C VAL A 331 -5.33 -10.45 -22.03
N THR A 332 -5.84 -11.21 -21.06
CA THR A 332 -7.29 -11.40 -20.88
C THR A 332 -7.94 -10.10 -20.42
N ILE A 333 -9.06 -9.71 -21.01
CA ILE A 333 -9.79 -8.50 -20.64
C ILE A 333 -11.10 -8.85 -19.94
N GLU A 334 -11.36 -8.18 -18.82
CA GLU A 334 -12.62 -8.24 -18.11
C GLU A 334 -13.16 -6.83 -17.85
N LYS A 335 -14.44 -6.74 -17.47
CA LYS A 335 -15.08 -5.48 -17.07
C LYS A 335 -15.63 -5.59 -15.66
N PHE A 336 -15.34 -4.61 -14.82
CA PHE A 336 -15.96 -4.47 -13.51
C PHE A 336 -17.38 -3.91 -13.62
N ALA A 337 -18.27 -4.47 -12.81
CA ALA A 337 -19.47 -3.82 -12.31
C ALA A 337 -19.21 -3.35 -10.87
N SER A 338 -19.65 -2.13 -10.56
CA SER A 338 -19.44 -1.47 -9.28
C SER A 338 -20.70 -1.47 -8.42
N THR A 339 -20.55 -1.59 -7.11
CA THR A 339 -21.61 -1.44 -6.12
C THR A 339 -21.12 -0.49 -5.03
N ARG A 340 -21.69 0.72 -5.00
CA ARG A 340 -21.36 1.76 -4.02
C ARG A 340 -21.91 1.38 -2.64
N LEU A 341 -21.05 1.44 -1.63
CA LEU A 341 -21.38 1.08 -0.25
C LEU A 341 -21.42 2.29 0.69
N VAL A 342 -20.46 3.21 0.56
CA VAL A 342 -20.33 4.36 1.45
C VAL A 342 -20.13 5.63 0.63
N ASP A 343 -20.99 6.60 0.85
CA ASP A 343 -20.84 7.97 0.33
C ASP A 343 -19.69 8.66 1.07
N MET A 344 -18.63 8.99 0.33
CA MET A 344 -17.45 9.66 0.84
C MET A 344 -17.40 11.13 0.41
N SER A 345 -18.53 11.74 0.01
CA SER A 345 -18.60 13.13 -0.45
C SER A 345 -18.02 14.13 0.55
N ALA A 346 -18.22 13.89 1.85
CA ALA A 346 -17.66 14.70 2.95
C ALA A 346 -16.20 14.34 3.32
N HIS A 347 -15.60 13.32 2.69
CA HIS A 347 -14.22 12.92 2.93
C HIS A 347 -13.23 13.84 2.22
N ASP A 348 -12.19 14.24 2.95
CA ASP A 348 -11.01 14.92 2.43
C ASP A 348 -9.89 13.91 2.15
N TYR A 349 -9.65 13.63 0.86
CA TYR A 349 -8.67 12.67 0.34
C TYR A 349 -7.20 13.08 0.54
N ARG A 350 -6.92 14.19 1.24
CA ARG A 350 -5.60 14.37 1.86
C ARG A 350 -5.27 13.24 2.84
N LEU A 351 -6.30 12.65 3.46
CA LEU A 351 -6.21 11.37 4.15
C LEU A 351 -6.62 10.26 3.17
N GLU A 352 -5.68 9.40 2.78
CA GLU A 352 -6.02 8.26 1.93
C GLU A 352 -6.75 7.15 2.74
N PRO A 353 -7.88 6.59 2.26
CA PRO A 353 -8.68 5.65 3.06
C PRO A 353 -8.00 4.31 3.39
N ASN A 354 -7.16 3.80 2.47
CA ASN A 354 -6.39 2.57 2.68
C ASN A 354 -7.27 1.35 3.02
N LEU A 355 -8.30 1.12 2.21
CA LEU A 355 -9.30 0.08 2.45
C LEU A 355 -8.70 -1.34 2.50
N ARG A 356 -9.38 -2.23 3.23
CA ARG A 356 -9.07 -3.66 3.27
C ARG A 356 -10.25 -4.51 3.69
N PHE A 357 -10.26 -5.75 3.21
CA PHE A 357 -11.19 -6.76 3.69
C PHE A 357 -10.73 -7.33 5.02
N THR A 358 -11.69 -7.67 5.89
CA THR A 358 -11.44 -8.58 7.01
C THR A 358 -11.10 -9.99 6.51
N PRO A 359 -10.41 -10.81 7.31
CA PRO A 359 -10.03 -12.17 6.89
C PRO A 359 -11.20 -13.10 6.56
N ASP A 360 -12.38 -12.85 7.10
CA ASP A 360 -13.62 -13.56 6.76
C ASP A 360 -14.35 -12.97 5.53
N GLY A 361 -13.80 -11.90 4.93
CA GLY A 361 -14.36 -11.18 3.78
C GLY A 361 -15.56 -10.29 4.10
N LYS A 362 -16.18 -10.41 5.28
CA LYS A 362 -17.49 -9.81 5.57
C LYS A 362 -17.49 -8.30 5.66
N TRP A 363 -16.36 -7.70 6.01
CA TRP A 363 -16.26 -6.26 6.24
C TRP A 363 -15.16 -5.63 5.40
N LEU A 364 -15.42 -4.43 4.91
CA LEU A 364 -14.41 -3.50 4.44
C LEU A 364 -14.09 -2.50 5.54
N VAL A 365 -12.83 -2.43 5.95
CA VAL A 365 -12.32 -1.49 6.95
C VAL A 365 -11.48 -0.42 6.27
N PHE A 366 -11.71 0.85 6.61
CA PHE A 366 -11.03 1.99 5.98
C PHE A 366 -10.90 3.17 6.94
N ALA A 367 -9.94 4.06 6.69
CA ALA A 367 -9.83 5.33 7.38
C ALA A 367 -10.68 6.40 6.68
N SER A 368 -11.27 7.31 7.44
CA SER A 368 -11.93 8.49 6.86
C SER A 368 -11.97 9.63 7.88
N ASN A 369 -12.03 10.86 7.37
CA ASN A 369 -12.23 12.10 8.11
C ASN A 369 -13.59 12.75 7.77
N MET A 370 -14.53 11.99 7.18
CA MET A 370 -15.83 12.51 6.73
C MET A 370 -16.71 13.09 7.84
N HIS A 371 -16.39 12.79 9.12
CA HIS A 371 -17.03 13.40 10.30
C HIS A 371 -16.09 14.35 11.06
N GLY A 372 -15.10 14.93 10.37
CA GLY A 372 -14.16 15.92 10.90
C GLY A 372 -12.85 15.31 11.42
N ALA A 373 -12.92 14.39 12.39
CA ALA A 373 -11.73 13.71 12.91
C ALA A 373 -11.40 12.43 12.12
N ASN A 374 -10.14 12.01 12.16
CA ASN A 374 -9.71 10.73 11.57
C ASN A 374 -10.29 9.58 12.38
N HIS A 375 -11.12 8.76 11.74
CA HIS A 375 -11.70 7.54 12.31
C HIS A 375 -11.36 6.32 11.45
N VAL A 376 -11.62 5.15 12.02
CA VAL A 376 -11.63 3.88 11.31
C VAL A 376 -13.08 3.42 11.24
N TYR A 377 -13.55 3.14 10.04
CA TYR A 377 -14.91 2.68 9.75
C TYR A 377 -14.87 1.24 9.26
N ALA A 378 -15.97 0.54 9.43
CA ALA A 378 -16.23 -0.75 8.82
C ALA A 378 -17.61 -0.72 8.16
N VAL A 379 -17.69 -1.24 6.93
CA VAL A 379 -18.95 -1.43 6.20
C VAL A 379 -19.06 -2.89 5.78
N GLU A 380 -20.26 -3.45 5.83
CA GLU A 380 -20.49 -4.82 5.38
C GLU A 380 -20.24 -4.92 3.87
N ALA A 381 -19.43 -5.89 3.46
CA ALA A 381 -19.08 -6.12 2.07
C ALA A 381 -20.07 -7.06 1.36
N GLY A 382 -21.07 -7.59 2.07
CA GLY A 382 -22.11 -8.46 1.51
C GLY A 382 -21.57 -9.72 0.84
N THR A 383 -20.35 -10.18 1.17
CA THR A 383 -19.70 -11.36 0.58
C THR A 383 -20.15 -12.67 1.24
N ASN A 384 -21.32 -12.71 1.87
CA ASN A 384 -21.84 -13.94 2.45
C ASN A 384 -22.22 -14.91 1.33
N SER A 385 -21.40 -15.97 1.20
CA SER A 385 -21.64 -17.28 0.57
C SER A 385 -22.01 -17.31 -0.91
#